data_AF-K6D184-F1
#
_entry.id   AF-K6D184-F1
#
_cell.length_a   1.000
_cell.length_b   1.000
_cell.length_c   1.000
_cell.angle_alpha   90.00
_cell.angle_beta   90.00
_cell.angle_gamma   90.00
#
_symmetry.space_group_name_H-M   'P 1'
#
loop_
_entity.id
_entity.type
_entity.pdbx_description
1 polymer ?
#
loop_
_entity_poly.entity_id
_entity_poly.type
_entity_poly.pdbx_seq_one_letter_code
_entity_poly.pdbx_strand_id
1 'polypeptide(L)'
;MKKLFSFLVAILVLYVIYFDLTIGTLPTSTTKQVDAKVVTKGETKGPKSDIPAFEAKVKPGETVISIVEHELNNPLPVSITELINDFRELNPEQSPEKIQIGATYHFPDYSN
;
A
#
# COMPACT_ATOMS: atom_id res chain seq x y z
N MET A 1 1.47 -2.33 50.36
CA MET A 1 2.49 -1.88 49.39
C MET A 1 2.63 -2.85 48.20
N LYS A 2 3.03 -4.12 48.41
CA LYS A 2 3.27 -5.10 47.31
C LYS A 2 2.01 -5.47 46.51
N LYS A 3 0.87 -5.63 47.19
CA LYS A 3 -0.43 -5.96 46.55
C LYS A 3 -0.96 -4.81 45.67
N LEU A 4 -0.73 -3.57 46.10
CA LEU A 4 -1.12 -2.38 45.34
C LEU A 4 -0.26 -2.25 44.07
N PHE A 5 1.04 -2.54 44.18
CA PHE A 5 1.93 -2.56 43.04
C PHE A 5 1.53 -3.62 42.00
N SER A 6 1.25 -4.85 42.42
CA SER A 6 0.77 -5.90 41.50
C SER A 6 -0.56 -5.54 40.83
N PHE A 7 -1.47 -4.88 41.54
CA PHE A 7 -2.72 -4.41 40.96
C PHE A 7 -2.50 -3.36 39.87
N LEU A 8 -1.58 -2.42 40.10
CA LEU A 8 -1.23 -1.37 39.15
C LEU A 8 -0.58 -1.94 37.89
N VAL A 9 0.30 -2.93 38.05
CA VAL A 9 0.90 -3.68 36.93
C VAL A 9 -0.16 -4.46 36.14
N ALA A 10 -1.12 -5.09 36.82
CA ALA A 10 -2.20 -5.82 36.14
C ALA A 10 -3.08 -4.90 35.29
N ILE A 11 -3.41 -3.71 35.79
CA ILE A 11 -4.14 -2.69 35.01
C ILE A 11 -3.32 -2.24 33.80
N LEU A 12 -2.03 -1.99 33.96
CA LEU A 12 -1.14 -1.60 32.87
C LEU A 12 -1.11 -2.67 31.76
N VAL A 13 -0.98 -3.95 32.14
CA VAL A 13 -0.97 -5.07 31.18
C VAL A 13 -2.28 -5.14 30.40
N LEU A 14 -3.43 -5.06 31.09
CA LEU A 14 -4.74 -5.04 30.43
C LEU A 14 -4.89 -3.85 29.47
N TYR A 15 -4.38 -2.68 29.85
CA TYR A 15 -4.40 -1.49 29.01
C TYR A 15 -3.57 -1.67 27.73
N VAL A 16 -2.35 -2.21 27.83
CA VAL A 16 -1.51 -2.49 26.65
C VAL A 16 -2.17 -3.49 25.71
N ILE A 17 -2.76 -4.57 26.24
CA ILE A 17 -3.48 -5.57 25.42
C ILE A 17 -4.67 -4.92 24.72
N TYR A 18 -5.48 -4.14 25.44
CA TYR A 18 -6.60 -3.40 24.85
C TYR A 18 -6.13 -2.46 23.73
N PHE A 19 -5.06 -1.69 23.97
CA PHE A 19 -4.52 -0.74 22.99
C PHE A 19 -4.01 -1.45 21.73
N ASP A 20 -3.28 -2.56 21.90
CA ASP A 20 -2.75 -3.33 20.79
C ASP A 20 -3.87 -3.96 19.94
N LEU A 21 -4.95 -4.46 20.57
CA LEU A 21 -6.09 -5.05 19.87
C LEU A 21 -7.01 -4.02 19.18
N THR A 22 -7.10 -2.79 19.69
CA THR A 22 -8.08 -1.80 19.21
C THR A 22 -7.47 -0.73 18.32
N ILE A 23 -6.33 -0.18 18.74
CA ILE A 23 -5.66 0.93 18.05
C ILE A 23 -4.52 0.37 17.20
N GLY A 24 -3.89 -0.72 17.66
CA GLY A 24 -2.67 -1.24 17.07
C GLY A 24 -1.47 -0.36 17.42
N THR A 25 -0.30 -0.98 17.45
CA THR A 25 0.98 -0.30 17.74
C THR A 25 1.77 0.01 16.47
N LEU A 26 1.28 -0.44 15.32
CA LEU A 26 1.86 -0.09 14.03
C LEU A 26 1.69 1.41 13.81
N PRO A 27 2.74 2.12 13.37
CA PRO A 27 2.57 3.49 12.94
C PRO A 27 1.55 3.46 11.82
N THR A 28 0.39 4.07 12.04
CA THR A 28 -0.41 4.57 10.94
C THR A 28 0.55 5.43 10.16
N SER A 29 0.94 5.01 8.97
CA SER A 29 1.62 5.88 8.02
C SER A 29 0.67 7.05 7.85
N THR A 30 0.88 8.10 8.64
CA THR A 30 0.57 9.45 8.25
C THR A 30 1.47 9.64 7.05
N THR A 31 1.02 9.13 5.91
CA THR A 31 1.29 9.70 4.63
C THR A 31 0.99 11.16 4.89
N LYS A 32 2.05 11.94 5.15
CA LYS A 32 2.02 13.33 4.77
C LYS A 32 1.35 13.27 3.42
N GLN A 33 0.23 13.95 3.28
CA GLN A 33 -0.15 14.47 2.00
C GLN A 33 1.08 15.27 1.54
N VAL A 34 2.09 14.58 1.01
CA VAL A 34 2.73 15.04 -0.20
C VAL A 34 1.52 15.24 -1.06
N ASP A 35 1.29 16.49 -1.44
CA ASP A 35 0.31 16.91 -2.42
C ASP A 35 0.52 16.10 -3.71
N ALA A 36 0.22 14.80 -3.69
CA ALA A 36 -0.26 14.05 -4.82
C ALA A 36 -1.66 14.63 -4.99
N LYS A 37 -1.67 15.80 -5.65
CA LYS A 37 -2.81 16.46 -6.25
C LYS A 37 -3.87 15.39 -6.47
N VAL A 38 -4.95 15.49 -5.68
CA VAL A 38 -6.19 14.77 -5.93
C VAL A 38 -6.55 15.09 -7.37
N VAL A 39 -6.16 14.20 -8.29
CA VAL A 39 -6.76 14.17 -9.62
C VAL A 39 -8.12 13.54 -9.39
N THR A 40 -8.98 14.43 -8.93
CA THR A 40 -10.42 14.37 -9.08
C THR A 40 -10.70 13.75 -10.45
N LYS A 41 -11.40 12.60 -10.44
CA LYS A 41 -12.26 12.10 -11.51
C LYS A 41 -12.38 13.11 -12.66
N GLY A 42 -11.54 12.96 -13.66
CA GLY A 42 -11.39 13.95 -14.72
C GLY A 42 -10.09 13.72 -15.46
N GLU A 43 -10.23 13.14 -16.64
CA GLU A 43 -9.25 13.14 -17.74
C GLU A 43 -8.10 14.14 -17.53
N THR A 44 -6.97 13.67 -17.01
CA THR A 44 -5.76 14.49 -17.04
C THR A 44 -4.64 13.70 -17.69
N LYS A 45 -4.40 14.10 -18.94
CA LYS A 45 -3.28 13.76 -19.80
C LYS A 45 -1.96 14.00 -19.04
N GLY A 46 -1.46 12.98 -18.36
CA GLY A 46 -0.02 12.76 -18.17
C GLY A 46 0.60 12.32 -19.50
N PRO A 47 1.93 12.13 -19.60
CA PRO A 47 2.53 11.59 -20.82
C PRO A 47 1.73 10.35 -21.20
N LYS A 48 1.27 10.28 -22.45
CA LYS A 48 0.54 9.11 -22.97
C LYS A 48 1.52 7.96 -22.96
N SER A 49 1.65 7.28 -21.83
CA SER A 49 2.11 5.91 -21.83
C SER A 49 0.95 5.15 -22.44
N ASP A 50 1.20 4.50 -23.58
CA ASP A 50 0.21 3.65 -24.25
C ASP A 50 -0.04 2.34 -23.46
N ILE A 51 0.56 2.22 -22.27
CA ILE A 51 0.41 1.09 -21.35
C ILE A 51 -0.99 1.14 -20.71
N PRO A 52 -1.85 0.13 -20.92
CA PRO A 52 -3.09 -0.01 -20.18
C PRO A 52 -2.80 -0.08 -18.68
N ALA A 53 -3.60 0.60 -17.84
CA ALA A 53 -3.33 0.69 -16.42
C ALA A 53 -4.60 0.78 -15.56
N PHE A 54 -4.49 0.32 -14.32
CA PHE A 54 -5.53 0.41 -13.29
C PHE A 54 -4.99 1.00 -11.99
N GLU A 55 -5.85 1.63 -11.19
CA GLU A 55 -5.48 2.15 -9.88
C GLU A 55 -5.79 1.12 -8.79
N ALA A 56 -4.81 0.85 -7.92
CA ALA A 56 -5.01 0.00 -6.75
C ALA A 56 -4.34 0.56 -5.49
N LYS A 57 -5.00 0.34 -4.34
CA LYS A 57 -4.47 0.68 -3.03
C LYS A 57 -3.74 -0.52 -2.44
N VAL A 58 -2.49 -0.33 -2.05
CA VAL A 58 -1.63 -1.39 -1.51
C VAL A 58 -2.14 -1.84 -0.13
N LYS A 59 -2.45 -3.12 0.02
CA LYS A 59 -2.83 -3.73 1.30
C LYS A 59 -1.62 -4.36 2.00
N PRO A 60 -1.70 -4.63 3.32
CA PRO A 60 -0.64 -5.33 4.02
C PRO A 60 -0.30 -6.68 3.38
N GLY A 61 0.99 -6.91 3.11
CA GLY A 61 1.48 -8.15 2.53
C GLY A 61 1.42 -8.24 1.00
N GLU A 62 0.86 -7.23 0.32
CA GLU A 62 0.84 -7.17 -1.14
C GLU A 62 2.16 -6.64 -1.71
N THR A 63 2.50 -7.11 -2.91
CA THR A 63 3.62 -6.68 -3.74
C THR A 63 3.10 -6.18 -5.09
N VAL A 64 3.95 -5.52 -5.88
CA VAL A 64 3.59 -5.13 -7.26
C VAL A 64 3.13 -6.35 -8.07
N ILE A 65 3.81 -7.49 -7.92
CA ILE A 65 3.49 -8.76 -8.58
C ILE A 65 2.10 -9.23 -8.18
N SER A 66 1.84 -9.41 -6.88
CA SER A 66 0.59 -9.99 -6.40
C SER A 66 -0.63 -9.12 -6.73
N ILE A 67 -0.47 -7.79 -6.79
CA ILE A 67 -1.56 -6.87 -7.15
C ILE A 67 -1.97 -7.09 -8.61
N VAL A 68 -0.99 -7.18 -9.53
CA VAL A 68 -1.28 -7.41 -10.95
C VAL A 68 -1.82 -8.82 -11.19
N GLU A 69 -1.27 -9.84 -10.53
CA GLU A 69 -1.79 -11.22 -10.64
C GLU A 69 -3.23 -11.35 -10.11
N HIS A 70 -3.56 -10.64 -9.03
CA HIS A 70 -4.93 -10.59 -8.52
C HIS A 70 -5.91 -9.95 -9.51
N GLU A 71 -5.50 -8.89 -10.20
CA GLU A 71 -6.33 -8.25 -11.24
C GLU A 71 -6.53 -9.19 -12.44
N LEU A 72 -5.45 -9.81 -12.92
CA LEU A 72 -5.48 -10.75 -14.05
C LEU A 72 -6.25 -12.05 -13.76
N ASN A 73 -6.39 -12.42 -12.49
CA ASN A 73 -6.83 -13.74 -12.04
C ASN A 73 -6.04 -14.89 -12.70
N ASN A 74 -4.79 -14.62 -13.10
CA ASN A 74 -3.90 -15.52 -13.84
C ASN A 74 -2.43 -15.15 -13.53
N PRO A 75 -1.46 -16.06 -13.80
CA PRO A 75 -0.05 -15.73 -13.74
C PRO A 75 0.32 -14.60 -14.70
N LEU A 76 1.39 -13.87 -14.36
CA LEU A 76 1.89 -12.80 -15.22
C LEU A 76 2.26 -13.31 -16.63
N PRO A 77 1.75 -12.66 -17.70
CA PRO A 77 2.12 -13.00 -19.08
C PRO A 77 3.47 -12.41 -19.50
N VAL A 78 4.04 -11.52 -18.68
CA VAL A 78 5.29 -10.78 -18.92
C VAL A 78 6.38 -11.15 -17.91
N SER A 79 7.62 -10.74 -18.20
CA SER A 79 8.72 -10.92 -17.26
C SER A 79 8.61 -9.96 -16.06
N ILE A 80 9.21 -10.30 -14.92
CA ILE A 80 9.28 -9.41 -13.74
C ILE A 80 9.97 -8.08 -14.08
N THR A 81 10.99 -8.10 -14.93
CA THR A 81 11.71 -6.89 -15.36
C THR A 81 10.79 -5.95 -16.14
N GLU A 82 9.96 -6.50 -17.02
CA GLU A 82 8.98 -5.74 -17.80
C GLU A 82 7.91 -5.12 -16.90
N LEU A 83 7.32 -5.92 -16.01
CA LEU A 83 6.38 -5.44 -15.00
C LEU A 83 6.95 -4.26 -14.17
N ILE A 84 8.20 -4.39 -13.72
CA ILE A 84 8.87 -3.36 -12.93
C ILE A 84 9.08 -2.09 -13.75
N ASN A 85 9.43 -2.21 -15.03
CA ASN A 85 9.63 -1.05 -15.91
C ASN A 85 8.30 -0.35 -16.20
N ASP A 86 7.25 -1.10 -16.52
CA ASP A 86 5.92 -0.56 -16.78
C ASP A 86 5.37 0.16 -15.54
N PHE A 87 5.54 -0.43 -14.36
CA PHE A 87 5.17 0.23 -13.10
C PHE A 87 5.96 1.54 -12.88
N ARG A 88 7.25 1.59 -13.24
CA ARG A 88 8.06 2.83 -13.13
C ARG A 88 7.62 3.89 -14.12
N GLU A 89 7.25 3.49 -15.33
CA GLU A 89 6.75 4.42 -16.34
C GLU A 89 5.42 5.05 -15.91
N LEU A 90 4.55 4.24 -15.30
CA LEU A 90 3.28 4.70 -14.74
C LEU A 90 3.44 5.51 -13.44
N ASN A 91 4.56 5.33 -12.71
CA ASN A 91 4.84 6.01 -11.44
C ASN A 91 6.30 6.54 -11.36
N PRO A 92 6.66 7.57 -12.14
CA PRO A 92 8.06 7.99 -12.36
C PRO A 92 8.83 8.42 -11.10
N GLU A 93 8.11 8.86 -10.05
CA GLU A 93 8.70 9.30 -8.78
C GLU A 93 8.79 8.18 -7.73
N GLN A 94 8.36 6.96 -8.06
CA GLN A 94 8.16 5.88 -7.08
C GLN A 94 8.99 4.64 -7.44
N SER A 95 9.68 4.07 -6.46
CA SER A 95 10.40 2.81 -6.65
C SER A 95 9.42 1.63 -6.52
N PRO A 96 9.41 0.67 -7.47
CA PRO A 96 8.57 -0.54 -7.41
C PRO A 96 8.77 -1.36 -6.13
N GLU A 97 9.98 -1.32 -5.58
CA GLU A 97 10.35 -2.04 -4.35
C GLU A 97 9.92 -1.32 -3.07
N LYS A 98 9.46 -0.07 -3.17
CA LYS A 98 9.16 0.81 -2.02
C LYS A 98 7.69 1.20 -1.95
N ILE A 99 6.80 0.41 -2.55
CA ILE A 99 5.36 0.63 -2.43
C ILE A 99 4.95 0.67 -0.95
N GLN A 100 4.10 1.63 -0.60
CA GLN A 100 3.70 1.84 0.79
C GLN A 100 2.29 1.32 1.03
N ILE A 101 2.12 0.58 2.14
CA ILE A 101 0.81 0.14 2.59
C ILE A 101 -0.10 1.36 2.76
N GLY A 102 -1.27 1.30 2.13
CA GLY A 102 -2.27 2.36 2.17
C GLY A 102 -2.12 3.45 1.11
N ALA A 103 -1.05 3.46 0.32
CA ALA A 103 -0.92 4.34 -0.84
C ALA A 103 -1.58 3.73 -2.08
N THR A 104 -2.02 4.60 -2.99
CA THR A 104 -2.60 4.23 -4.29
C THR A 104 -1.58 4.51 -5.38
N TYR A 105 -1.40 3.55 -6.29
CA TYR A 105 -0.50 3.66 -7.45
C TYR A 105 -1.23 3.20 -8.72
N HIS A 106 -0.63 3.50 -9.87
CA HIS A 106 -1.06 2.95 -11.16
C HIS A 106 -0.30 1.65 -11.44
N PHE A 107 -1.00 0.57 -11.75
CA PHE A 107 -0.44 -0.72 -12.08
C PHE A 107 -0.71 -1.04 -13.55
N PRO A 108 0.22 -1.68 -14.27
CA PRO A 108 -0.01 -2.07 -15.65
C PRO A 108 -1.08 -3.17 -15.71
N ASP A 109 -1.97 -3.05 -16.70
CA ASP A 109 -3.05 -4.00 -16.98
C ASP A 109 -2.70 -4.85 -18.20
N TYR A 110 -2.62 -6.17 -18.00
CA TYR A 110 -2.34 -7.15 -19.05
C TYR A 110 -3.55 -8.01 -19.39
N SER A 111 -4.77 -7.59 -19.03
CA SER A 111 -6.00 -8.38 -19.20
C SER A 111 -6.52 -8.47 -20.65
N ASN A 112 -5.74 -7.99 -21.63
CA ASN A 112 -6.09 -7.96 -23.06
C ASN A 112 -5.86 -9.30 -23.77
#